data_AF-A0A377GKC4-F1
#
_entry.id   AF-A0A377GKC4-F1
#
_cell.length_a   1.000
_cell.length_b   1.000
_cell.length_c   1.000
_cell.angle_alpha   90.00
_cell.angle_beta   90.00
_cell.angle_gamma   90.00
#
_symmetry.space_group_name_H-M   'P 1'
#
loop_
_entity.id
_entity.type
_entity.pdbx_description
1 polymer ?
#
loop_
_entity_poly.entity_id
_entity_poly.type
_entity_poly.pdbx_seq_one_letter_code
_entity_poly.pdbx_strand_id
1 'polypeptide(L)'
;MSDLSTKFTDLKLKQLYGHIINHYKNCVGRNLNITDMYNEMFLAVQFSIESPLSTSSLYLLDREEKDKAYAAFNKIFYALPLFRELPSEQQRSFNPKKPRFNPEVKYVINEYNYYRCNDSTLINWLILSSVLDSHRHAHSHHDASCCFSSNHHRRSSSSNDDLSKLIAALLIIAIAAFAAVLAFIALAYMLDEFANSIERFWHGEGWLKGAFMFATSLAFGAGSTFLTLNFAAAPLIALAVAAGFNPVGVVILGAVLFSIIGAGIGCLAMSMIYDSINVSANKESMDPADPQRFQLTAAEEASLQKKGIDPIAVKCAMVALRAEMAKSLGSEKPLPSFFRRYFDENGSEVNELLTKLRHLRKGELKIVEVGDLCFDCRIPQPIYTNTQTFYSQQTPPPSYFDTFYGVQPSAPAQYD
;
A
#
# COMPACT_ATOMS: atom_id res chain seq x y z
N MET A 1 0.59 11.83 -17.38
CA MET A 1 1.79 12.63 -17.06
C MET A 1 2.86 11.66 -16.62
N SER A 2 3.99 11.60 -17.32
CA SER A 2 5.16 10.82 -16.90
C SER A 2 5.70 11.42 -15.61
N ASP A 3 5.77 10.61 -14.56
CA ASP A 3 6.32 10.98 -13.27
C ASP A 3 7.82 11.31 -13.42
N LEU A 4 8.16 12.59 -13.31
CA LEU A 4 9.51 13.15 -13.47
C LEU A 4 10.31 13.09 -12.15
N SER A 5 9.77 12.48 -11.10
CA SER A 5 10.43 12.37 -9.80
C SER A 5 11.79 11.68 -9.92
N THR A 6 12.87 12.30 -9.42
CA THR A 6 14.22 11.69 -9.37
C THR A 6 14.39 10.76 -8.16
N LYS A 7 13.35 10.62 -7.33
CA LYS A 7 13.35 9.79 -6.12
C LYS A 7 12.82 8.39 -6.37
N PHE A 8 13.32 7.43 -5.58
CA PHE A 8 12.79 6.07 -5.55
C PHE A 8 11.63 6.00 -4.57
N THR A 9 10.44 6.28 -5.08
CA THR A 9 9.20 6.36 -4.32
C THR A 9 8.62 4.99 -4.00
N ASP A 10 7.71 4.91 -3.02
CA ASP A 10 7.04 3.65 -2.66
C ASP A 10 6.17 3.12 -3.82
N LEU A 11 5.64 4.00 -4.68
CA LEU A 11 4.99 3.62 -5.93
C LEU A 11 5.95 2.95 -6.91
N LYS A 12 7.14 3.52 -7.12
CA LYS A 12 8.18 2.91 -7.99
C LYS A 12 8.67 1.59 -7.43
N LEU A 13 8.75 1.45 -6.11
CA LEU A 13 9.04 0.19 -5.44
C LEU A 13 7.97 -0.87 -5.73
N LYS A 14 6.68 -0.53 -5.60
CA LYS A 14 5.56 -1.43 -5.94
C LYS A 14 5.64 -1.88 -7.41
N GLN A 15 5.95 -0.96 -8.32
CA GLN A 15 6.09 -1.28 -9.74
C GLN A 15 7.28 -2.21 -10.01
N LEU A 16 8.45 -1.89 -9.44
CA LEU A 16 9.63 -2.74 -9.52
C LEU A 16 9.35 -4.14 -8.98
N TYR A 17 8.64 -4.23 -7.86
CA TYR A 17 8.20 -5.48 -7.26
C TYR A 17 7.35 -6.31 -8.23
N GLY A 18 6.31 -5.72 -8.83
CA GLY A 18 5.46 -6.45 -9.78
C GLY A 18 6.20 -6.96 -11.00
N HIS A 19 7.08 -6.14 -11.55
CA HIS A 19 7.93 -6.52 -12.68
C HIS A 19 8.87 -7.69 -12.34
N ILE A 20 9.50 -7.66 -11.16
CA ILE A 20 10.39 -8.72 -10.68
C ILE A 20 9.63 -10.03 -10.49
N ILE A 21 8.47 -9.99 -9.83
CA ILE A 21 7.67 -11.19 -9.54
C ILE A 21 7.11 -11.81 -10.83
N ASN A 22 6.69 -10.98 -11.80
CA ASN A 22 6.28 -11.46 -13.13
C ASN A 22 7.44 -12.08 -13.91
N HIS A 23 8.62 -11.45 -13.91
CA HIS A 23 9.82 -11.98 -14.55
C HIS A 23 10.24 -13.31 -13.90
N TYR A 24 10.20 -13.40 -12.57
CA TYR A 24 10.48 -14.63 -11.83
C TYR A 24 9.60 -15.80 -12.29
N LYS A 25 8.27 -15.60 -12.44
CA LYS A 25 7.40 -16.67 -12.97
C LYS A 25 7.84 -17.17 -14.33
N ASN A 26 8.25 -16.27 -15.22
CA ASN A 26 8.75 -16.66 -16.53
C ASN A 26 10.06 -17.48 -16.41
N CYS A 27 10.99 -17.04 -15.56
CA CYS A 27 12.23 -17.77 -15.31
C CYS A 27 11.99 -19.17 -14.72
N VAL A 28 11.04 -19.29 -13.78
CA VAL A 28 10.61 -20.59 -13.22
C VAL A 28 10.00 -21.47 -14.31
N GLY A 29 9.12 -20.92 -15.16
CA GLY A 29 8.53 -21.66 -16.28
C GLY A 29 9.56 -22.16 -17.31
N ARG A 30 10.73 -21.50 -17.40
CA ARG A 30 11.88 -21.91 -18.23
C ARG A 30 12.89 -22.80 -17.50
N ASN A 31 12.65 -23.13 -16.22
CA ASN A 31 13.55 -23.94 -15.38
C ASN A 31 14.99 -23.40 -15.29
N LEU A 32 15.16 -22.08 -15.18
CA LEU A 32 16.49 -21.50 -14.99
C LEU A 32 17.05 -21.82 -13.60
N ASN A 33 18.36 -22.05 -13.52
CA ASN A 33 19.05 -22.14 -12.23
C ASN A 33 19.10 -20.76 -11.54
N ILE A 34 19.38 -20.75 -10.23
CA ILE A 34 19.33 -19.52 -9.43
C ILE A 34 20.31 -18.44 -9.89
N THR A 35 21.50 -18.82 -10.34
CA THR A 35 22.56 -17.88 -10.75
C THR A 35 22.20 -17.22 -12.08
N ASP A 36 21.73 -18.00 -13.05
CA ASP A 36 21.30 -17.52 -14.36
C ASP A 36 20.05 -16.66 -14.23
N MET A 37 19.09 -17.08 -13.39
CA MET A 37 17.90 -16.31 -13.06
C MET A 37 18.27 -14.96 -12.42
N TYR A 38 19.14 -14.97 -11.40
CA TYR A 38 19.61 -13.73 -10.78
C TYR A 38 20.26 -12.80 -11.81
N ASN A 39 21.16 -13.33 -12.63
CA ASN A 39 21.88 -12.53 -13.62
C ASN A 39 20.93 -11.94 -14.67
N GLU A 40 19.99 -12.73 -15.21
CA GLU A 40 19.02 -12.25 -16.19
C GLU A 40 18.11 -11.17 -15.62
N MET A 41 17.56 -11.39 -14.42
CA MET A 41 16.68 -10.43 -13.76
C MET A 41 17.45 -9.17 -13.33
N PHE A 42 18.68 -9.32 -12.84
CA PHE A 42 19.54 -8.18 -12.48
C PHE A 42 19.89 -7.35 -13.71
N LEU A 43 20.20 -7.97 -14.85
CA LEU A 43 20.46 -7.26 -16.11
C LEU A 43 19.22 -6.49 -16.58
N ALA A 44 18.02 -7.04 -16.40
CA ALA A 44 16.77 -6.33 -16.69
C ALA A 44 16.59 -5.09 -15.80
N VAL A 45 16.85 -5.22 -14.51
CA VAL A 45 16.85 -4.08 -13.57
C VAL A 45 17.91 -3.05 -13.95
N GLN A 46 19.13 -3.49 -14.21
CA GLN A 46 20.26 -2.63 -14.57
C GLN A 46 20.01 -1.89 -15.89
N PHE A 47 19.47 -2.56 -16.91
CA PHE A 47 19.04 -1.90 -18.15
C PHE A 47 17.98 -0.84 -17.85
N SER A 48 17.01 -1.15 -16.99
CA SER A 48 15.93 -0.22 -16.65
C SER A 48 16.40 1.04 -15.92
N ILE A 49 17.46 0.92 -15.10
CA ILE A 49 18.02 1.98 -14.26
C ILE A 49 19.14 2.78 -14.96
N GLU A 50 20.00 2.13 -15.75
CA GLU A 50 21.23 2.75 -16.27
C GLU A 50 21.18 3.04 -17.77
N SER A 51 20.31 2.36 -18.53
CA SER A 51 20.30 2.51 -19.99
C SER A 51 19.62 3.81 -20.42
N PRO A 52 20.26 4.64 -21.27
CA PRO A 52 19.60 5.81 -21.86
C PRO A 52 18.50 5.42 -22.85
N LEU A 53 18.46 4.14 -23.29
CA LEU A 53 17.41 3.59 -24.13
C LEU A 53 16.20 3.10 -23.31
N SER A 54 16.30 3.12 -21.98
CA SER A 54 15.21 2.73 -21.08
C SER A 54 14.10 3.79 -21.12
N THR A 55 12.85 3.33 -21.24
CA THR A 55 11.66 4.19 -21.07
C THR A 55 11.13 4.19 -19.63
N SER A 56 11.88 3.56 -18.72
CA SER A 56 11.51 3.43 -17.31
C SER A 56 11.75 4.73 -16.54
N SER A 57 10.84 5.07 -15.63
CA SER A 57 11.03 6.19 -14.68
C SER A 57 12.16 5.93 -13.66
N LEU A 58 12.71 4.72 -13.64
CA LEU A 58 13.90 4.36 -12.85
C LEU A 58 15.20 4.91 -13.43
N TYR A 59 15.25 5.22 -14.74
CA TYR A 59 16.43 5.80 -15.37
C TYR A 59 16.72 7.23 -14.85
N LEU A 60 15.66 7.97 -14.54
CA LEU A 60 15.71 9.34 -14.04
C LEU A 60 16.12 9.45 -12.56
N LEU A 61 16.39 8.32 -11.89
CA LEU A 61 16.74 8.33 -10.48
C LEU A 61 18.12 8.94 -10.24
N ASP A 62 18.23 9.70 -9.15
CA ASP A 62 19.51 10.17 -8.64
C ASP A 62 20.38 8.99 -8.21
N ARG A 63 21.71 9.16 -8.23
CA ARG A 63 22.66 8.07 -7.97
C ARG A 63 22.40 7.31 -6.67
N GLU A 64 22.10 8.01 -5.59
CA GLU A 64 21.80 7.40 -4.28
C GLU A 64 20.46 6.63 -4.29
N GLU A 65 19.50 7.08 -5.08
CA GLU A 65 18.18 6.45 -5.23
C GLU A 65 18.26 5.20 -6.11
N LYS A 66 19.17 5.16 -7.08
CA LYS A 66 19.50 3.95 -7.85
C LYS A 66 20.02 2.83 -6.94
N ASP A 67 20.87 3.16 -5.97
CA ASP A 67 21.37 2.18 -5.00
C ASP A 67 20.23 1.57 -4.16
N LYS A 68 19.22 2.36 -3.80
CA LYS A 68 18.00 1.86 -3.13
C LYS A 68 17.20 0.92 -4.01
N ALA A 69 17.08 1.20 -5.31
CA ALA A 69 16.39 0.31 -6.26
C ALA A 69 17.11 -1.03 -6.41
N TYR A 70 18.45 -1.04 -6.48
CA TYR A 70 19.23 -2.29 -6.47
C TYR A 70 19.11 -3.03 -5.13
N ALA A 71 19.11 -2.32 -4.01
CA ALA A 71 18.88 -2.93 -2.70
C ALA A 71 17.50 -3.60 -2.65
N ALA A 72 16.45 -2.92 -3.11
CA ALA A 72 15.10 -3.47 -3.21
C ALA A 72 15.05 -4.72 -4.09
N PHE A 73 15.68 -4.71 -5.27
CA PHE A 73 15.79 -5.90 -6.13
C PHE A 73 16.36 -7.10 -5.37
N ASN A 74 17.49 -6.92 -4.67
CA ASN A 74 18.12 -8.01 -3.92
C ASN A 74 17.20 -8.53 -2.81
N LYS A 75 16.51 -7.64 -2.08
CA LYS A 75 15.57 -8.04 -1.03
C LYS A 75 14.41 -8.85 -1.57
N ILE A 76 13.88 -8.47 -2.74
CA ILE A 76 12.80 -9.20 -3.39
C ILE A 76 13.31 -10.55 -3.87
N PHE A 77 14.48 -10.59 -4.52
CA PHE A 77 15.06 -11.83 -5.02
C PHE A 77 15.34 -12.84 -3.89
N TYR A 78 15.91 -12.39 -2.77
CA TYR A 78 16.16 -13.27 -1.62
C TYR A 78 14.89 -13.74 -0.91
N ALA A 79 13.76 -13.07 -1.15
CA ALA A 79 12.47 -13.51 -0.62
C ALA A 79 11.80 -14.59 -1.48
N LEU A 80 12.31 -14.87 -2.69
CA LEU A 80 11.73 -15.85 -3.61
C LEU A 80 11.90 -17.30 -3.13
N PRO A 81 10.94 -18.19 -3.42
CA PRO A 81 10.99 -19.61 -2.99
C PRO A 81 12.28 -20.31 -3.41
N LEU A 82 12.72 -20.08 -4.64
CA LEU A 82 13.91 -20.73 -5.21
C LEU A 82 15.19 -20.37 -4.45
N PHE A 83 15.29 -19.18 -3.85
CA PHE A 83 16.41 -18.82 -2.97
C PHE A 83 16.26 -19.45 -1.59
N ARG A 84 15.05 -19.47 -1.04
CA ARG A 84 14.74 -20.07 0.28
C ARG A 84 15.02 -21.57 0.32
N GLU A 85 14.73 -22.28 -0.76
CA GLU A 85 14.93 -23.73 -0.88
C GLU A 85 16.42 -24.13 -0.94
N LEU A 86 17.33 -23.17 -1.16
CA LEU A 86 18.76 -23.45 -1.11
C LEU A 86 19.21 -23.86 0.30
N PRO A 87 20.20 -24.75 0.44
CA PRO A 87 20.87 -25.01 1.70
C PRO A 87 21.44 -23.73 2.33
N SER A 88 21.39 -23.61 3.66
CA SER A 88 21.81 -22.39 4.36
C SER A 88 23.26 -21.97 4.07
N GLU A 89 24.16 -22.92 3.79
CA GLU A 89 25.53 -22.63 3.37
C GLU A 89 25.58 -21.96 2.00
N GLN A 90 24.77 -22.45 1.05
CA GLN A 90 24.67 -21.86 -0.29
C GLN A 90 24.06 -20.46 -0.22
N GLN A 91 23.00 -20.26 0.57
CA GLN A 91 22.40 -18.94 0.79
C GLN A 91 23.43 -17.93 1.34
N ARG A 92 24.25 -18.33 2.32
CA ARG A 92 25.31 -17.47 2.88
C ARG A 92 26.44 -17.18 1.89
N SER A 93 26.76 -18.13 1.03
CA SER A 93 27.81 -17.99 0.01
C SER A 93 27.32 -17.31 -1.28
N PHE A 94 26.01 -17.12 -1.43
CA PHE A 94 25.40 -16.53 -2.62
C PHE A 94 25.65 -15.02 -2.65
N ASN A 95 26.81 -14.66 -3.19
CA ASN A 95 27.24 -13.27 -3.41
C ASN A 95 27.53 -13.05 -4.90
N PRO A 96 26.50 -13.04 -5.77
CA PRO A 96 26.69 -12.86 -7.20
C PRO A 96 27.38 -11.51 -7.45
N LYS A 97 28.47 -11.54 -8.23
CA LYS A 97 29.18 -10.31 -8.61
C LYS A 97 28.23 -9.44 -9.41
N LYS A 98 28.01 -8.20 -8.96
CA LYS A 98 27.22 -7.21 -9.71
C LYS A 98 27.82 -7.06 -11.12
N PRO A 99 27.10 -7.44 -12.19
CA PRO A 99 27.51 -7.15 -13.55
C PRO A 99 27.78 -5.67 -13.72
N ARG A 100 28.88 -5.30 -14.39
CA ARG A 100 29.13 -3.91 -14.77
C ARG A 100 28.24 -3.58 -15.95
N PHE A 101 27.51 -2.46 -15.87
CA PHE A 101 26.74 -1.98 -17.00
C PHE A 101 27.68 -1.72 -18.18
N ASN A 102 27.40 -2.35 -19.32
CA ASN A 102 28.12 -2.11 -20.56
C ASN A 102 27.13 -1.56 -21.60
N PRO A 103 27.23 -0.28 -22.00
CA PRO A 103 26.32 0.33 -22.96
C PRO A 103 26.44 -0.25 -24.38
N GLU A 104 27.54 -0.97 -24.68
CA GLU A 104 27.77 -1.58 -25.99
C GLU A 104 27.06 -2.93 -26.16
N VAL A 105 26.61 -3.54 -25.06
CA VAL A 105 25.88 -4.82 -25.09
C VAL A 105 24.42 -4.55 -25.44
N LYS A 106 23.97 -5.09 -26.58
CA LYS A 106 22.56 -5.06 -26.97
C LYS A 106 21.74 -5.93 -26.02
N TYR A 107 21.07 -5.31 -25.07
CA TYR A 107 20.07 -5.97 -24.23
C TYR A 107 18.80 -6.25 -25.05
N VAL A 108 18.35 -7.51 -25.10
CA VAL A 108 17.17 -7.92 -25.85
C VAL A 108 15.92 -7.78 -24.97
N ILE A 109 15.05 -6.86 -25.36
CA ILE A 109 13.78 -6.57 -24.68
C ILE A 109 12.71 -7.55 -25.18
N ASN A 110 12.03 -8.18 -24.24
CA ASN A 110 10.93 -9.13 -24.37
C ASN A 110 9.76 -8.71 -23.45
N GLU A 111 8.60 -9.35 -23.59
CA GLU A 111 7.38 -9.03 -22.83
C GLU A 111 7.57 -9.12 -21.30
N TYR A 112 8.38 -10.06 -20.81
CA TYR A 112 8.57 -10.31 -19.37
C TYR A 112 9.76 -9.60 -18.74
N ASN A 113 10.68 -9.03 -19.54
CA ASN A 113 11.92 -8.40 -19.06
C ASN A 113 11.97 -6.88 -19.36
N TYR A 114 10.83 -6.31 -19.75
CA TYR A 114 10.64 -4.89 -20.05
C TYR A 114 9.94 -4.15 -18.90
N TYR A 115 10.73 -3.50 -18.04
CA TYR A 115 10.18 -2.86 -16.84
C TYR A 115 9.72 -1.42 -17.10
N ARG A 116 8.60 -1.29 -17.81
CA ARG A 116 7.96 0.01 -18.03
C ARG A 116 7.27 0.48 -16.75
N CYS A 117 7.82 1.50 -16.09
CA CYS A 117 7.26 2.05 -14.84
C CYS A 117 6.17 3.12 -15.05
N ASN A 118 5.79 3.41 -16.30
CA ASN A 118 4.70 4.34 -16.61
C ASN A 118 3.33 3.65 -16.77
N ASP A 119 3.27 2.32 -16.66
CA ASP A 119 2.02 1.57 -16.82
C ASP A 119 1.40 1.26 -15.46
N SER A 120 0.87 2.28 -14.79
CA SER A 120 0.17 2.14 -13.50
C SER A 120 -1.08 1.27 -13.60
N THR A 121 -1.62 1.12 -14.81
CA THR A 121 -2.78 0.28 -15.13
C THR A 121 -2.46 -1.22 -15.18
N LEU A 122 -1.21 -1.61 -15.41
CA LEU A 122 -0.80 -3.01 -15.52
C LEU A 122 -0.34 -3.64 -14.20
N ILE A 123 0.09 -2.87 -13.19
CA ILE A 123 0.56 -3.43 -11.90
C ILE A 123 -0.45 -3.16 -10.81
N ASN A 124 -1.51 -3.96 -10.86
CA ASN A 124 -2.60 -3.88 -9.92
C ASN A 124 -2.44 -4.90 -8.78
N TRP A 125 -3.08 -4.66 -7.63
CA TRP A 125 -2.88 -5.53 -6.47
C TRP A 125 -3.34 -6.96 -6.71
N LEU A 126 -4.41 -7.17 -7.50
CA LEU A 126 -4.85 -8.51 -7.90
C LEU A 126 -3.88 -9.16 -8.90
N ILE A 127 -3.23 -8.36 -9.76
CA ILE A 127 -2.20 -8.87 -10.66
C ILE A 127 -0.99 -9.30 -9.82
N LEU A 128 -0.54 -8.46 -8.89
CA LEU A 128 0.52 -8.81 -7.95
C LEU A 128 0.21 -10.09 -7.18
N SER A 129 -1.01 -10.24 -6.69
CA SER A 129 -1.40 -11.42 -5.91
C SER A 129 -1.66 -12.68 -6.74
N SER A 130 -2.17 -12.54 -7.96
CA SER A 130 -2.30 -13.67 -8.89
C SER A 130 -0.93 -14.16 -9.38
N VAL A 131 0.07 -13.28 -9.36
CA VAL A 131 1.47 -13.67 -9.56
C VAL A 131 2.06 -14.34 -8.29
N LEU A 132 1.40 -14.30 -7.14
CA LEU A 132 1.83 -15.02 -5.93
C LEU A 132 1.20 -16.40 -5.76
N ASP A 133 0.25 -16.79 -6.62
CA ASP A 133 -0.42 -18.07 -6.50
C ASP A 133 -0.78 -18.64 -7.88
N SER A 134 -0.17 -19.76 -8.27
CA SER A 134 -0.62 -20.59 -9.38
C SER A 134 -1.37 -21.78 -8.81
N HIS A 135 -2.63 -21.95 -9.23
CA HIS A 135 -3.54 -23.08 -8.97
C HIS A 135 -4.64 -22.85 -7.93
N ARG A 136 -5.69 -22.08 -8.28
CA ARG A 136 -7.08 -22.44 -7.93
C ARG A 136 -8.07 -21.98 -9.01
N HIS A 137 -8.60 -22.95 -9.75
CA HIS A 137 -9.79 -22.82 -10.58
C HIS A 137 -11.03 -22.96 -9.70
N ALA A 138 -12.01 -22.06 -9.85
CA ALA A 138 -13.39 -22.35 -9.50
C ALA A 138 -14.33 -21.52 -10.37
N HIS A 139 -15.35 -22.21 -10.88
CA HIS A 139 -16.23 -21.84 -11.98
C HIS A 139 -17.52 -21.18 -11.49
N SER A 140 -18.04 -20.22 -12.28
CA SER A 140 -19.47 -20.03 -12.62
C SER A 140 -20.46 -19.69 -11.47
N HIS A 141 -21.66 -19.14 -11.63
CA HIS A 141 -22.58 -18.87 -12.74
C HIS A 141 -23.44 -17.64 -12.40
N HIS A 142 -24.05 -17.08 -13.44
CA HIS A 142 -25.17 -16.13 -13.45
C HIS A 142 -26.38 -16.61 -12.60
N ASP A 143 -27.18 -15.69 -12.04
CA ASP A 143 -28.48 -15.35 -12.63
C ASP A 143 -29.27 -14.27 -11.87
N ALA A 144 -30.08 -13.58 -12.67
CA ALA A 144 -30.95 -12.47 -12.33
C ALA A 144 -32.22 -12.91 -11.58
N SER A 145 -32.86 -11.97 -10.87
CA SER A 145 -34.33 -11.99 -10.73
C SER A 145 -34.91 -10.58 -10.78
N CYS A 146 -35.64 -10.33 -11.86
CA CYS A 146 -36.52 -9.20 -12.06
C CYS A 146 -37.93 -9.55 -11.55
N CYS A 147 -38.73 -8.51 -11.32
CA CYS A 147 -40.20 -8.45 -11.41
C CYS A 147 -41.06 -9.05 -10.28
N PHE A 148 -41.89 -8.19 -9.68
CA PHE A 148 -43.31 -8.48 -9.44
C PHE A 148 -44.16 -7.23 -9.74
N SER A 149 -45.34 -7.44 -10.32
CA SER A 149 -46.25 -6.42 -10.86
C SER A 149 -47.49 -6.17 -9.98
N SER A 150 -48.15 -5.06 -10.33
CA SER A 150 -49.46 -4.49 -9.97
C SER A 150 -50.57 -5.39 -9.43
N ASN A 151 -51.44 -4.81 -8.59
CA ASN A 151 -52.89 -4.85 -8.81
C ASN A 151 -53.68 -3.72 -8.11
N HIS A 152 -54.80 -3.35 -8.75
CA HIS A 152 -55.76 -2.27 -8.50
C HIS A 152 -56.78 -2.55 -7.37
N HIS A 153 -57.43 -1.49 -6.83
CA HIS A 153 -58.89 -1.29 -6.58
C HIS A 153 -59.09 0.03 -5.77
N ARG A 154 -59.80 1.07 -6.24
CA ARG A 154 -61.26 1.34 -6.36
C ARG A 154 -61.85 2.16 -5.16
N ARG A 155 -62.23 3.41 -5.48
CA ARG A 155 -63.10 4.44 -4.84
C ARG A 155 -63.88 4.11 -3.55
N SER A 156 -63.93 5.08 -2.61
CA SER A 156 -65.15 5.89 -2.34
C SER A 156 -64.90 7.06 -1.37
N SER A 157 -65.72 8.10 -1.53
CA SER A 157 -65.78 9.41 -0.88
C SER A 157 -66.25 9.43 0.58
N SER A 158 -65.70 10.32 1.42
CA SER A 158 -66.48 11.21 2.31
C SER A 158 -65.63 12.29 3.00
N SER A 159 -66.27 13.44 3.23
CA SER A 159 -65.93 14.59 4.10
C SER A 159 -64.53 15.23 3.98
N ASN A 160 -64.50 16.42 3.34
CA ASN A 160 -63.28 17.21 3.07
C ASN A 160 -62.52 17.73 4.31
N ASP A 161 -63.13 17.73 5.49
CA ASP A 161 -62.50 18.28 6.71
C ASP A 161 -61.73 17.22 7.53
N ASP A 162 -62.08 15.93 7.39
CA ASP A 162 -61.33 14.82 7.98
C ASP A 162 -60.28 14.25 7.02
N LEU A 163 -60.53 14.37 5.71
CA LEU A 163 -59.57 13.99 4.67
C LEU A 163 -58.32 14.87 4.70
N SER A 164 -58.46 16.18 4.89
CA SER A 164 -57.33 17.11 4.97
C SER A 164 -56.46 16.86 6.22
N LYS A 165 -57.08 16.55 7.36
CA LYS A 165 -56.39 16.14 8.60
C LYS A 165 -55.71 14.78 8.45
N LEU A 166 -56.38 13.81 7.83
CA LEU A 166 -55.84 12.47 7.59
C LEU A 166 -54.69 12.50 6.57
N ILE A 167 -54.79 13.32 5.52
CA ILE A 167 -53.69 13.54 4.55
C ILE A 167 -52.53 14.26 5.24
N ALA A 168 -52.78 15.30 6.03
CA ALA A 168 -51.74 15.98 6.79
C ALA A 168 -51.04 15.03 7.79
N ALA A 169 -51.80 14.20 8.50
CA ALA A 169 -51.25 13.19 9.41
C ALA A 169 -50.44 12.12 8.67
N LEU A 170 -50.95 11.57 7.56
CA LEU A 170 -50.22 10.62 6.72
C LEU A 170 -48.93 11.22 6.16
N LEU A 171 -48.96 12.48 5.75
CA LEU A 171 -47.81 13.19 5.22
C LEU A 171 -46.75 13.41 6.31
N ILE A 172 -47.15 13.80 7.53
CA ILE A 172 -46.23 13.90 8.67
C ILE A 172 -45.64 12.54 9.01
N ILE A 173 -46.45 11.48 9.06
CA ILE A 173 -45.97 10.12 9.34
C ILE A 173 -45.00 9.65 8.25
N ALA A 174 -45.30 9.91 6.97
CA ALA A 174 -44.43 9.55 5.86
C ALA A 174 -43.09 10.31 5.90
N ILE A 175 -43.12 11.63 6.16
CA ILE A 175 -41.91 12.45 6.32
C ILE A 175 -41.10 11.99 7.53
N ALA A 176 -41.75 11.73 8.67
CA ALA A 176 -41.09 11.26 9.88
C ALA A 176 -40.47 9.87 9.67
N ALA A 177 -41.17 8.96 8.98
CA ALA A 177 -40.65 7.64 8.65
C ALA A 177 -39.43 7.74 7.71
N PHE A 178 -39.49 8.57 6.68
CA PHE A 178 -38.37 8.80 5.77
C PHE A 178 -37.17 9.43 6.49
N ALA A 179 -37.42 10.46 7.31
CA ALA A 179 -36.39 11.10 8.11
C ALA A 179 -35.77 10.14 9.14
N ALA A 180 -36.56 9.27 9.76
CA ALA A 180 -36.07 8.23 10.66
C ALA A 180 -35.15 7.25 9.91
N VAL A 181 -35.56 6.73 8.75
CA VAL A 181 -34.73 5.84 7.93
C VAL A 181 -33.41 6.51 7.56
N LEU A 182 -33.43 7.77 7.10
CA LEU A 182 -32.21 8.52 6.79
C LEU A 182 -31.34 8.75 8.02
N ALA A 183 -31.93 9.08 9.17
CA ALA A 183 -31.20 9.25 10.43
C ALA A 183 -30.54 7.94 10.87
N PHE A 184 -31.21 6.80 10.73
CA PHE A 184 -30.61 5.49 11.01
C PHE A 184 -29.44 5.16 10.08
N ILE A 185 -29.58 5.42 8.77
CA ILE A 185 -28.50 5.23 7.81
C ILE A 185 -27.31 6.16 8.15
N ALA A 186 -27.58 7.43 8.45
CA ALA A 186 -26.57 8.41 8.84
C ALA A 186 -25.84 7.98 10.12
N LEU A 187 -26.58 7.51 11.13
CA LEU A 187 -26.02 7.05 12.39
C LEU A 187 -25.17 5.80 12.19
N ALA A 188 -25.64 4.82 11.41
CA ALA A 188 -24.87 3.64 11.07
C ALA A 188 -23.56 3.99 10.35
N TYR A 189 -23.60 4.92 9.40
CA TYR A 189 -22.41 5.41 8.70
C TYR A 189 -21.43 6.12 9.66
N MET A 190 -21.93 7.02 10.51
CA MET A 190 -21.09 7.73 11.49
C MET A 190 -20.45 6.77 12.50
N LEU A 191 -21.17 5.73 12.94
CA LEU A 191 -20.61 4.71 13.82
C LEU A 191 -19.50 3.91 13.12
N ASP A 192 -19.67 3.56 11.85
CA ASP A 192 -18.66 2.86 11.08
C ASP A 192 -17.39 3.70 10.90
N GLU A 193 -17.53 4.98 10.53
CA GLU A 193 -16.40 5.91 10.46
C GLU A 193 -15.75 6.18 11.82
N PHE A 194 -16.53 6.17 12.90
CA PHE A 194 -15.99 6.27 14.26
C PHE A 194 -15.11 5.08 14.60
N ALA A 195 -15.61 3.87 14.37
CA ALA A 195 -14.87 2.64 14.66
C ALA A 195 -13.58 2.58 13.83
N ASN A 196 -13.64 2.94 12.55
CA ASN A 196 -12.47 3.08 11.68
C ASN A 196 -11.45 4.08 12.25
N SER A 197 -11.94 5.22 12.72
CA SER A 197 -11.10 6.28 13.26
C SER A 197 -10.43 5.90 14.57
N ILE A 198 -11.13 5.20 15.46
CA ILE A 198 -10.57 4.67 16.71
C ILE A 198 -9.49 3.64 16.42
N GLU A 199 -9.75 2.70 15.50
CA GLU A 199 -8.77 1.70 15.11
C GLU A 199 -7.50 2.38 14.58
N ARG A 200 -7.66 3.35 13.69
CA ARG A 200 -6.54 4.12 13.13
C ARG A 200 -5.81 4.93 14.19
N PHE A 201 -6.52 5.50 15.16
CA PHE A 201 -5.90 6.21 16.29
C PHE A 201 -5.03 5.28 17.13
N TRP A 202 -5.55 4.11 17.50
CA TRP A 202 -4.83 3.12 18.33
C TRP A 202 -3.53 2.63 17.66
N HIS A 203 -3.53 2.54 16.33
CA HIS A 203 -2.39 2.06 15.56
C HIS A 203 -1.50 3.16 14.94
N GLY A 204 -1.83 4.44 15.13
CA GLY A 204 -1.07 5.55 14.55
C GLY A 204 -1.25 5.70 13.02
N GLU A 205 -2.34 5.17 12.46
CA GLU A 205 -2.65 5.10 11.04
C GLU A 205 -3.54 6.25 10.57
N GLY A 206 -3.30 7.47 11.06
CA GLY A 206 -4.00 8.67 10.56
C GLY A 206 -5.27 9.08 11.32
N TRP A 207 -5.10 9.58 12.54
CA TRP A 207 -6.19 10.06 13.40
C TRP A 207 -6.90 11.32 12.88
N LEU A 208 -6.23 12.09 12.03
CA LEU A 208 -6.68 13.41 11.61
C LEU A 208 -7.97 13.36 10.78
N LYS A 209 -8.13 12.33 9.94
CA LYS A 209 -9.36 12.10 9.15
C LYS A 209 -10.58 12.02 10.08
N GLY A 210 -10.49 11.14 11.08
CA GLY A 210 -11.54 10.94 12.06
C GLY A 210 -11.86 12.22 12.84
N ALA A 211 -10.83 12.91 13.35
CA ALA A 211 -11.03 14.15 14.08
C ALA A 211 -11.79 15.22 13.27
N PHE A 212 -11.46 15.38 11.99
CA PHE A 212 -12.18 16.29 11.10
C PHE A 212 -13.62 15.83 10.80
N MET A 213 -13.83 14.53 10.60
CA MET A 213 -15.17 13.98 10.44
C MET A 213 -16.05 14.24 11.67
N PHE A 214 -15.54 14.04 12.89
CA PHE A 214 -16.27 14.36 14.11
C PHE A 214 -16.59 15.85 14.24
N ALA A 215 -15.60 16.71 14.00
CA ALA A 215 -15.78 18.15 14.11
C ALA A 215 -16.83 18.66 13.11
N THR A 216 -16.76 18.20 11.86
CA THR A 216 -17.72 18.58 10.80
C THR A 216 -19.10 17.99 11.04
N SER A 217 -19.19 16.75 11.52
CA SER A 217 -20.46 16.12 11.93
C SER A 217 -21.16 16.93 13.03
N LEU A 218 -20.43 17.33 14.08
CA LEU A 218 -20.98 18.17 15.15
C LEU A 218 -21.42 19.55 14.62
N ALA A 219 -20.61 20.18 13.78
CA ALA A 219 -20.93 21.49 13.20
C ALA A 219 -22.19 21.44 12.33
N PHE A 220 -22.31 20.44 11.46
CA PHE A 220 -23.48 20.28 10.60
C PHE A 220 -24.72 19.81 11.37
N GLY A 221 -24.56 18.99 12.42
CA GLY A 221 -25.67 18.60 13.29
C GLY A 221 -26.22 19.79 14.07
N ALA A 222 -25.35 20.61 14.66
CA ALA A 222 -25.73 21.84 15.34
C ALA A 222 -26.33 22.86 14.36
N GLY A 223 -25.72 23.05 13.19
CA GLY A 223 -26.23 23.93 12.14
C GLY A 223 -27.60 23.51 11.62
N SER A 224 -27.82 22.22 11.41
CA SER A 224 -29.11 21.65 11.00
C SER A 224 -30.19 21.86 12.07
N THR A 225 -29.84 21.68 13.34
CA THR A 225 -30.73 21.97 14.48
C THR A 225 -31.12 23.45 14.49
N PHE A 226 -30.13 24.34 14.35
CA PHE A 226 -30.34 25.78 14.30
C PHE A 226 -31.25 26.18 13.13
N LEU A 227 -31.02 25.64 11.93
CA LEU A 227 -31.88 25.89 10.76
C LEU A 227 -33.29 25.36 10.97
N THR A 228 -33.43 24.19 11.60
CA THR A 228 -34.74 23.60 11.90
C THR A 228 -35.52 24.50 12.85
N LEU A 229 -34.89 24.98 13.93
CA LEU A 229 -35.56 25.83 14.92
C LEU A 229 -35.93 27.22 14.36
N ASN A 230 -35.12 27.79 13.47
CA ASN A 230 -35.36 29.14 12.95
C ASN A 230 -36.24 29.18 11.69
N PHE A 231 -36.15 28.18 10.80
CA PHE A 231 -36.82 28.21 9.50
C PHE A 231 -37.85 27.10 9.32
N ALA A 232 -37.61 25.90 9.86
CA ALA A 232 -38.52 24.76 9.69
C ALA A 232 -39.56 24.63 10.82
N ALA A 233 -39.35 25.28 11.97
CA ALA A 233 -40.24 25.16 13.12
C ALA A 233 -41.65 25.68 12.79
N ALA A 234 -41.78 26.85 12.18
CA ALA A 234 -43.09 27.41 11.81
C ALA A 234 -43.91 26.51 10.87
N PRO A 235 -43.38 26.00 9.74
CA PRO A 235 -44.13 25.07 8.90
C PRO A 235 -44.39 23.71 9.58
N LEU A 236 -43.47 23.21 10.42
CA LEU A 236 -43.69 21.98 11.20
C LEU A 236 -44.81 22.15 12.24
N ILE A 237 -44.87 23.30 12.92
CA ILE A 237 -45.95 23.64 13.86
C ILE A 237 -47.29 23.70 13.12
N ALA A 238 -47.33 24.39 11.97
CA ALA A 238 -48.55 24.51 11.17
C ALA A 238 -49.06 23.13 10.72
N LEU A 239 -48.16 22.25 10.26
CA LEU A 239 -48.48 20.86 9.90
C LEU A 239 -48.95 20.05 11.12
N ALA A 240 -48.26 20.15 12.25
CA ALA A 240 -48.61 19.44 13.47
C ALA A 240 -50.01 19.82 13.97
N VAL A 241 -50.33 21.12 13.95
CA VAL A 241 -51.66 21.63 14.30
C VAL A 241 -52.71 21.11 13.31
N ALA A 242 -52.43 21.14 12.01
CA ALA A 242 -53.33 20.64 10.97
C ALA A 242 -53.60 19.12 11.08
N ALA A 243 -52.63 18.36 11.57
CA ALA A 243 -52.74 16.91 11.79
C ALA A 243 -53.27 16.52 13.18
N GLY A 244 -53.47 17.48 14.09
CA GLY A 244 -53.91 17.23 15.47
C GLY A 244 -52.83 16.66 16.39
N PHE A 245 -51.55 16.78 16.05
CA PHE A 245 -50.42 16.39 16.90
C PHE A 245 -49.96 17.52 17.82
N ASN A 246 -49.20 17.18 18.87
CA ASN A 246 -48.55 18.18 19.72
C ASN A 246 -47.42 18.89 18.93
N PRO A 247 -47.52 20.20 18.65
CA PRO A 247 -46.56 20.92 17.84
C PRO A 247 -45.16 20.97 18.46
N VAL A 248 -45.08 21.03 19.79
CA VAL A 248 -43.78 21.02 20.50
C VAL A 248 -43.07 19.68 20.28
N GLY A 249 -43.81 18.57 20.37
CA GLY A 249 -43.27 17.24 20.14
C GLY A 249 -42.75 17.05 18.71
N VAL A 250 -43.49 17.54 17.71
CA VAL A 250 -43.09 17.47 16.29
C VAL A 250 -41.84 18.30 16.02
N VAL A 251 -41.72 19.50 16.58
CA VAL A 251 -40.53 20.35 16.41
C VAL A 251 -39.29 19.73 17.06
N ILE A 252 -39.42 19.20 18.28
CA ILE A 252 -38.31 18.53 18.97
C ILE A 252 -37.87 17.30 18.19
N LEU A 253 -38.81 16.45 17.78
CA LEU A 253 -38.51 15.26 16.98
C LEU A 253 -37.84 15.63 15.65
N GLY A 254 -38.37 16.65 14.96
CA GLY A 254 -37.79 17.18 13.74
C GLY A 254 -36.35 17.68 13.95
N ALA A 255 -36.12 18.49 14.99
CA ALA A 255 -34.80 18.99 15.33
C ALA A 255 -33.79 17.86 15.58
N VAL A 256 -34.19 16.82 16.33
CA VAL A 256 -33.33 15.65 16.58
C VAL A 256 -33.04 14.90 15.28
N LEU A 257 -34.05 14.56 14.48
CA LEU A 257 -33.86 13.81 13.24
C LEU A 257 -33.00 14.58 12.23
N PHE A 258 -33.30 15.87 12.03
CA PHE A 258 -32.51 16.72 11.14
C PHE A 258 -31.09 16.93 11.66
N SER A 259 -30.86 16.97 12.98
CA SER A 259 -29.51 17.04 13.55
C SER A 259 -28.67 15.81 13.19
N ILE A 260 -29.24 14.61 13.29
CA ILE A 260 -28.56 13.34 12.96
C ILE A 260 -28.30 13.27 11.45
N ILE A 261 -29.28 13.65 10.63
CA ILE A 261 -29.13 13.70 9.17
C ILE A 261 -28.03 14.70 8.78
N GLY A 262 -28.07 15.91 9.34
CA GLY A 262 -27.07 16.95 9.11
C GLY A 262 -25.67 16.47 9.51
N ALA A 263 -25.55 15.86 10.68
CA ALA A 263 -24.31 15.28 11.18
C ALA A 263 -23.75 14.20 10.23
N GLY A 264 -24.62 13.33 9.69
CA GLY A 264 -24.25 12.33 8.70
C GLY A 264 -23.76 12.95 7.38
N ILE A 265 -24.45 13.97 6.87
CA ILE A 265 -24.05 14.71 5.65
C ILE A 265 -22.69 15.37 5.86
N GLY A 266 -22.46 16.03 7.00
CA GLY A 266 -21.19 16.67 7.34
C GLY A 266 -20.04 15.66 7.36
N CYS A 267 -20.26 14.51 8.01
CA CYS A 267 -19.29 13.40 8.05
C CYS A 267 -18.94 12.91 6.64
N LEU A 268 -19.95 12.65 5.80
CA LEU A 268 -19.77 12.15 4.44
C LEU A 268 -19.02 13.15 3.56
N ALA A 269 -19.43 14.42 3.59
CA ALA A 269 -18.80 15.48 2.82
C ALA A 269 -17.32 15.64 3.20
N MET A 270 -17.02 15.62 4.50
CA MET A 270 -15.64 15.71 4.97
C MET A 270 -14.82 14.47 4.60
N SER A 271 -15.40 13.28 4.59
CA SER A 271 -14.72 12.08 4.07
C SER A 271 -14.27 12.27 2.63
N MET A 272 -15.18 12.70 1.76
CA MET A 272 -14.89 12.88 0.34
C MET A 272 -13.78 13.92 0.11
N ILE A 273 -13.83 15.03 0.86
CA ILE A 273 -12.81 16.07 0.79
C ILE A 273 -11.46 15.54 1.28
N TYR A 274 -11.44 14.89 2.45
CA TYR A 274 -10.20 14.36 3.01
C TYR A 274 -9.58 13.31 2.11
N ASP A 275 -10.37 12.36 1.61
CA ASP A 275 -9.88 11.28 0.75
C ASP A 275 -9.32 11.85 -0.57
N SER A 276 -9.98 12.83 -1.17
CA SER A 276 -9.49 13.50 -2.38
C SER A 276 -8.15 14.23 -2.14
N ILE A 277 -8.05 14.97 -1.03
CA ILE A 277 -6.81 15.67 -0.65
C ILE A 277 -5.71 14.67 -0.33
N ASN A 278 -6.01 13.62 0.43
CA ASN A 278 -5.04 12.63 0.87
C ASN A 278 -4.48 11.82 -0.31
N VAL A 279 -5.33 11.42 -1.26
CA VAL A 279 -4.91 10.75 -2.51
C VAL A 279 -4.05 11.68 -3.35
N SER A 280 -4.46 12.95 -3.51
CA SER A 280 -3.74 13.90 -4.35
C SER A 280 -2.38 14.33 -3.77
N ALA A 281 -2.27 14.39 -2.44
CA ALA A 281 -1.02 14.67 -1.74
C ALA A 281 -0.06 13.48 -1.73
N ASN A 282 -0.57 12.24 -1.75
CA ASN A 282 0.21 11.01 -1.61
C ASN A 282 0.17 10.12 -2.86
N LYS A 283 0.20 10.71 -4.06
CA LYS A 283 0.18 9.96 -5.33
C LYS A 283 1.36 8.99 -5.49
N GLU A 284 2.49 9.29 -4.85
CA GLU A 284 3.72 8.49 -4.89
C GLU A 284 3.77 7.39 -3.82
N SER A 285 2.74 7.28 -2.97
CA SER A 285 2.66 6.21 -1.97
C SER A 285 2.36 4.85 -2.60
N MET A 286 2.66 3.80 -1.85
CA MET A 286 2.40 2.42 -2.29
C MET A 286 0.91 2.17 -2.59
N ASP A 287 0.03 2.65 -1.72
CA ASP A 287 -1.42 2.63 -1.90
C ASP A 287 -1.99 4.05 -1.71
N PRO A 288 -2.24 4.78 -2.82
CA PRO A 288 -2.77 6.14 -2.76
C PRO A 288 -4.14 6.25 -2.07
N ALA A 289 -4.92 5.17 -2.02
CA ALA A 289 -6.23 5.17 -1.36
C ALA A 289 -6.13 5.04 0.17
N ASP A 290 -5.02 4.52 0.70
CA ASP A 290 -4.77 4.44 2.14
C ASP A 290 -3.27 4.63 2.49
N PRO A 291 -2.71 5.82 2.19
CA PRO A 291 -1.27 6.05 2.26
C PRO A 291 -0.72 5.89 3.68
N GLN A 292 -1.45 6.38 4.69
CA GLN A 292 -0.99 6.38 6.08
C GLN A 292 -0.88 4.98 6.69
N ARG A 293 -1.64 4.00 6.17
CA ARG A 293 -1.56 2.60 6.59
C ARG A 293 -0.40 1.87 5.91
N PHE A 294 -0.08 2.25 4.68
CA PHE A 294 0.84 1.56 3.78
C PHE A 294 2.16 2.31 3.50
N GLN A 295 2.44 3.36 4.27
CA GLN A 295 3.68 4.12 4.22
C GLN A 295 4.39 4.07 5.57
N LEU A 296 5.73 4.04 5.53
CA LEU A 296 6.55 4.27 6.71
C LEU A 296 6.86 5.75 6.84
N THR A 297 6.63 6.31 8.01
CA THR A 297 7.09 7.66 8.35
C THR A 297 8.61 7.67 8.57
N ALA A 298 9.26 8.82 8.36
CA ALA A 298 10.70 8.94 8.61
C ALA A 298 11.09 8.58 10.07
N ALA A 299 10.19 8.83 11.03
CA ALA A 299 10.37 8.45 12.42
C ALA A 299 10.32 6.92 12.62
N GLU A 300 9.41 6.22 11.93
CA GLU A 300 9.34 4.76 11.94
C GLU A 300 10.56 4.14 11.25
N GLU A 301 11.00 4.67 10.11
CA GLU A 301 12.22 4.20 9.43
C GLU A 301 13.45 4.31 10.35
N ALA A 302 13.62 5.45 11.02
CA ALA A 302 14.70 5.65 11.98
C ALA A 302 14.59 4.70 13.20
N SER A 303 13.37 4.42 13.67
CA SER A 303 13.12 3.46 14.76
C SER A 303 13.46 2.02 14.33
N LEU A 304 13.10 1.62 13.12
CA LEU A 304 13.42 0.30 12.56
C LEU A 304 14.93 0.11 12.42
N GLN A 305 15.64 1.13 11.90
CA GLN A 305 17.09 1.11 11.81
C GLN A 305 17.76 0.96 13.18
N LYS A 306 17.27 1.68 14.21
CA LYS A 306 17.75 1.53 15.60
C LYS A 306 17.54 0.11 16.15
N LYS A 307 16.53 -0.61 15.68
CA LYS A 307 16.25 -2.01 16.05
C LYS A 307 17.02 -3.02 15.21
N GLY A 308 17.88 -2.58 14.29
CA GLY A 308 18.63 -3.46 13.39
C GLY A 308 17.79 -4.07 12.28
N ILE A 309 16.68 -3.41 11.91
CA ILE A 309 15.75 -3.84 10.87
C ILE A 309 15.93 -2.92 9.65
N ASP A 310 16.01 -3.50 8.47
CA ASP A 310 16.18 -2.82 7.19
C ASP A 310 14.83 -2.26 6.69
N PRO A 311 14.65 -0.93 6.60
CA PRO A 311 13.40 -0.34 6.15
C PRO A 311 13.03 -0.71 4.70
N ILE A 312 14.01 -0.96 3.82
CA ILE A 312 13.73 -1.33 2.42
C ILE A 312 13.08 -2.72 2.38
N ALA A 313 13.62 -3.67 3.15
CA ALA A 313 13.06 -5.01 3.27
C ALA A 313 11.63 -4.98 3.85
N VAL A 314 11.41 -4.11 4.85
CA VAL A 314 10.07 -3.88 5.43
C VAL A 314 9.10 -3.35 4.38
N LYS A 315 9.49 -2.35 3.58
CA LYS A 315 8.64 -1.82 2.51
C LYS A 315 8.31 -2.88 1.46
N CYS A 316 9.27 -3.70 1.05
CA CYS A 316 9.00 -4.83 0.14
C CYS A 316 7.98 -5.82 0.73
N ALA A 317 8.12 -6.18 2.01
CA ALA A 317 7.17 -7.04 2.69
C ALA A 317 5.77 -6.40 2.82
N MET A 318 5.69 -5.08 3.01
CA MET A 318 4.42 -4.34 3.00
C MET A 318 3.72 -4.40 1.63
N VAL A 319 4.47 -4.30 0.51
CA VAL A 319 3.92 -4.50 -0.85
C VAL A 319 3.31 -5.90 -0.98
N ALA A 320 4.04 -6.92 -0.53
CA ALA A 320 3.56 -8.30 -0.57
C ALA A 320 2.29 -8.49 0.27
N LEU A 321 2.27 -8.01 1.51
CA LEU A 321 1.11 -8.11 2.40
C LEU A 321 -0.13 -7.43 1.81
N ARG A 322 0.05 -6.26 1.17
CA ARG A 322 -1.06 -5.54 0.54
C ARG A 322 -1.61 -6.27 -0.68
N ALA A 323 -0.74 -6.92 -1.46
CA ALA A 323 -1.17 -7.78 -2.56
C ALA A 323 -2.01 -8.95 -2.03
N GLU A 324 -1.55 -9.63 -0.97
CA GLU A 324 -2.31 -10.75 -0.37
C GLU A 324 -3.67 -10.29 0.19
N MET A 325 -3.75 -9.10 0.79
CA MET A 325 -5.04 -8.52 1.22
C MET A 325 -6.00 -8.29 0.03
N ALA A 326 -5.50 -7.83 -1.12
CA ALA A 326 -6.35 -7.61 -2.30
C ALA A 326 -6.94 -8.91 -2.83
N LYS A 327 -6.18 -10.00 -2.72
CA LYS A 327 -6.59 -11.35 -3.10
C LYS A 327 -7.74 -11.87 -2.23
N SER A 328 -7.59 -11.84 -0.90
CA SER A 328 -8.65 -12.26 0.03
C SER A 328 -9.95 -11.45 -0.16
N LEU A 329 -9.82 -10.18 -0.58
CA LEU A 329 -10.97 -9.31 -0.87
C LEU A 329 -11.53 -9.45 -2.28
N GLY A 330 -10.84 -10.13 -3.20
CA GLY A 330 -11.18 -10.18 -4.62
C GLY A 330 -11.27 -8.79 -5.30
N SER A 331 -10.71 -7.76 -4.69
CA SER A 331 -10.81 -6.38 -5.18
C SER A 331 -9.61 -5.53 -4.74
N GLU A 332 -9.26 -4.54 -5.56
CA GLU A 332 -8.23 -3.55 -5.24
C GLU A 332 -8.75 -2.34 -4.50
N LYS A 333 -10.04 -2.36 -4.19
CA LYS A 333 -10.71 -1.28 -3.48
C LYS A 333 -10.01 -1.01 -2.14
N PRO A 334 -10.21 0.19 -1.57
CA PRO A 334 -9.72 0.49 -0.23
C PRO A 334 -10.14 -0.62 0.73
N LEU A 335 -9.31 -0.87 1.76
CA LEU A 335 -9.63 -1.86 2.76
C LEU A 335 -11.04 -1.63 3.32
N PRO A 336 -11.86 -2.69 3.50
CA PRO A 336 -13.19 -2.55 4.04
C PRO A 336 -13.13 -1.90 5.42
N SER A 337 -14.20 -1.27 5.86
CA SER A 337 -14.29 -0.69 7.21
C SER A 337 -14.19 -1.75 8.30
N PHE A 338 -13.92 -1.30 9.53
CA PHE A 338 -13.73 -2.12 10.72
C PHE A 338 -14.88 -3.10 10.92
N PHE A 339 -16.13 -2.61 10.93
CA PHE A 339 -17.28 -3.49 11.12
C PHE A 339 -17.44 -4.45 9.96
N ARG A 340 -17.21 -3.98 8.72
CA ARG A 340 -17.26 -4.87 7.56
C ARG A 340 -16.23 -5.99 7.66
N ARG A 341 -14.99 -5.70 8.08
CA ARG A 341 -13.98 -6.74 8.31
C ARG A 341 -14.26 -7.61 9.54
N TYR A 342 -15.01 -7.10 10.52
CA TYR A 342 -15.35 -7.85 11.72
C TYR A 342 -16.49 -8.86 11.47
N PHE A 343 -17.46 -8.51 10.63
CA PHE A 343 -18.64 -9.33 10.36
C PHE A 343 -18.54 -10.18 9.08
N ASP A 344 -17.58 -9.90 8.20
CA ASP A 344 -17.37 -10.65 6.95
C ASP A 344 -16.41 -11.84 7.18
N GLU A 345 -16.68 -12.97 6.52
CA GLU A 345 -15.90 -14.22 6.67
C GLU A 345 -14.45 -14.01 6.21
N ASN A 346 -14.26 -13.34 5.08
CA ASN A 346 -12.95 -12.97 4.53
C ASN A 346 -12.27 -11.84 5.33
N GLY A 347 -13.01 -11.17 6.22
CA GLY A 347 -12.50 -10.08 7.03
C GLY A 347 -11.50 -10.51 8.10
N SER A 348 -11.59 -11.76 8.55
CA SER A 348 -10.67 -12.37 9.51
C SER A 348 -9.24 -12.48 8.95
N GLU A 349 -9.08 -13.00 7.73
CA GLU A 349 -7.79 -13.09 7.03
C GLU A 349 -7.16 -11.72 6.81
N VAL A 350 -7.96 -10.74 6.36
CA VAL A 350 -7.49 -9.37 6.14
C VAL A 350 -7.04 -8.73 7.45
N ASN A 351 -7.75 -8.96 8.55
CA ASN A 351 -7.36 -8.47 9.88
C ASN A 351 -6.07 -9.13 10.38
N GLU A 352 -5.85 -10.42 10.10
CA GLU A 352 -4.60 -11.11 10.43
C GLU A 352 -3.42 -10.49 9.65
N LEU A 353 -3.58 -10.32 8.34
CA LEU A 353 -2.57 -9.68 7.48
C LEU A 353 -2.30 -8.23 7.92
N LEU A 354 -3.32 -7.49 8.33
CA LEU A 354 -3.16 -6.12 8.85
C LEU A 354 -2.42 -6.09 10.18
N THR A 355 -2.69 -7.07 11.04
CA THR A 355 -1.99 -7.24 12.31
C THR A 355 -0.51 -7.55 12.06
N LYS A 356 -0.20 -8.45 11.12
CA LYS A 356 1.18 -8.71 10.67
C LYS A 356 1.86 -7.44 10.15
N LEU A 357 1.17 -6.65 9.33
CA LEU A 357 1.68 -5.36 8.84
C LEU A 357 1.99 -4.38 9.97
N ARG A 358 1.12 -4.28 10.99
CA ARG A 358 1.32 -3.41 12.16
C ARG A 358 2.52 -3.83 13.00
N HIS A 359 2.66 -5.14 13.27
CA HIS A 359 3.82 -5.66 14.00
C HIS A 359 5.13 -5.48 13.22
N LEU A 360 5.08 -5.62 11.89
CA LEU A 360 6.20 -5.36 11.02
C LEU A 360 6.63 -3.88 11.07
N ARG A 361 5.68 -2.93 10.96
CA ARG A 361 5.94 -1.48 11.08
C ARG A 361 6.55 -1.10 12.43
N LYS A 362 6.11 -1.74 13.51
CA LYS A 362 6.67 -1.53 14.85
C LYS A 362 8.06 -2.15 15.03
N GLY A 363 8.52 -2.99 14.10
CA GLY A 363 9.77 -3.72 14.20
C GLY A 363 9.75 -4.85 15.23
N GLU A 364 8.57 -5.42 15.47
CA GLU A 364 8.38 -6.59 16.35
C GLU A 364 8.64 -7.90 15.58
N LEU A 365 8.36 -7.89 14.27
CA LEU A 365 8.66 -9.00 13.37
C LEU A 365 9.98 -8.75 12.63
N LYS A 366 10.83 -9.77 12.62
CA LYS A 366 12.11 -9.76 11.88
C LYS A 366 12.07 -10.57 10.60
N ILE A 367 11.18 -11.55 10.53
CA ILE A 367 10.95 -12.41 9.38
C ILE A 367 9.44 -12.41 9.13
N VAL A 368 9.04 -12.25 7.86
CA VAL A 368 7.63 -12.23 7.47
C VAL A 368 7.44 -13.15 6.28
N GLU A 369 6.50 -14.09 6.43
CA GLU A 369 6.05 -14.97 5.35
C GLU A 369 4.74 -14.43 4.76
N VAL A 370 4.69 -14.30 3.44
CA VAL A 370 3.52 -13.80 2.69
C VAL A 370 3.33 -14.65 1.44
N GLY A 371 2.31 -15.51 1.43
CA GLY A 371 2.19 -16.56 0.41
C GLY A 371 3.45 -17.41 0.38
N ASP A 372 4.07 -17.53 -0.79
CA ASP A 372 5.32 -18.28 -0.95
C ASP A 372 6.59 -17.45 -0.66
N LEU A 373 6.46 -16.14 -0.39
CA LEU A 373 7.60 -15.26 -0.17
C LEU A 373 7.99 -15.19 1.32
N CYS A 374 9.30 -15.14 1.59
CA CYS A 374 9.84 -15.01 2.94
C CYS A 374 10.83 -13.86 3.03
N PHE A 375 10.42 -12.74 3.63
CA PHE A 375 11.27 -11.57 3.82
C PHE A 375 12.02 -11.66 5.15
N ASP A 376 13.36 -11.75 5.10
CA ASP A 376 14.21 -11.45 6.27
C ASP A 376 14.50 -9.95 6.30
N CYS A 377 13.92 -9.27 7.28
CA CYS A 377 14.04 -7.83 7.45
C CYS A 377 15.26 -7.43 8.30
N ARG A 378 16.10 -8.37 8.75
CA ARG A 378 17.31 -8.04 9.50
C ARG A 378 18.32 -7.33 8.59
N ILE A 379 19.04 -6.35 9.15
CA ILE A 379 20.19 -5.77 8.45
C ILE A 379 21.26 -6.88 8.34
N PRO A 380 21.72 -7.25 7.13
CA PRO A 380 22.78 -8.23 6.98
C PRO A 380 24.02 -7.74 7.70
N GLN A 381 24.50 -8.49 8.69
CA GLN A 381 25.79 -8.16 9.28
C GLN A 381 26.87 -8.52 8.26
N PRO A 382 27.81 -7.61 7.96
CA PRO A 382 28.95 -7.96 7.13
C PRO A 382 29.70 -9.09 7.84
N ILE A 383 29.71 -10.27 7.22
CA ILE A 383 30.59 -11.35 7.65
C ILE A 383 32.00 -10.85 7.33
N TYR A 384 32.70 -10.33 8.34
CA TYR A 384 34.14 -10.15 8.25
C TYR A 384 34.75 -11.55 8.15
N THR A 385 34.88 -12.06 6.93
CA THR A 385 35.89 -13.09 6.66
C THR A 385 37.22 -12.44 6.96
N ASN A 386 37.73 -12.74 8.15
CA ASN A 386 39.11 -12.46 8.52
C ASN A 386 39.96 -13.33 7.59
N THR A 387 40.22 -12.84 6.38
CA THR A 387 41.30 -13.35 5.56
C THR A 387 42.56 -12.98 6.31
N GLN A 388 42.91 -13.80 7.30
CA GLN A 388 44.30 -13.98 7.67
C GLN A 388 44.97 -14.49 6.40
N THR A 389 45.43 -13.55 5.58
CA THR A 389 46.53 -13.77 4.68
C THR A 389 47.66 -14.26 5.57
N PHE A 390 47.80 -15.59 5.66
CA PHE A 390 49.07 -16.20 5.99
C PHE A 390 50.04 -15.64 4.96
N TYR A 391 50.82 -14.65 5.37
CA TYR A 391 52.05 -14.31 4.69
C TYR A 391 52.87 -15.59 4.67
N SER A 392 52.83 -16.33 3.57
CA SER A 392 53.92 -17.23 3.23
C SER A 392 55.18 -16.39 3.34
N GLN A 393 56.02 -16.72 4.33
CA GLN A 393 57.36 -16.16 4.45
C GLN A 393 58.02 -16.26 3.09
N GLN A 394 58.12 -15.14 2.40
CA GLN A 394 59.00 -15.00 1.25
C GLN A 394 60.41 -15.21 1.79
N THR A 395 60.99 -16.36 1.45
CA THR A 395 62.43 -16.55 1.48
C THR A 395 63.05 -15.36 0.74
N PRO A 396 63.94 -14.57 1.37
CA PRO A 396 64.57 -13.45 0.66
C PRO A 396 65.41 -14.00 -0.50
N PRO A 397 65.40 -13.32 -1.67
CA PRO A 397 66.26 -13.73 -2.77
C PRO A 397 67.73 -13.59 -2.37
N PRO A 398 68.63 -14.49 -2.83
CA PRO A 398 70.04 -14.41 -2.51
C PRO A 398 70.64 -13.12 -3.06
N SER A 399 71.17 -12.30 -2.15
CA SER A 399 71.96 -11.11 -2.46
C SER A 399 73.31 -11.54 -3.04
N TYR A 400 73.46 -11.46 -4.36
CA TYR A 400 74.79 -11.41 -4.95
C TYR A 400 75.31 -9.97 -4.81
N PHE A 401 76.25 -9.80 -3.88
CA PHE A 401 77.08 -8.61 -3.79
C PHE A 401 77.97 -8.53 -5.02
N ASP A 402 77.78 -7.46 -5.80
CA ASP A 402 78.68 -7.06 -6.87
C ASP A 402 79.85 -6.31 -6.24
N THR A 403 81.01 -6.97 -6.17
CA THR A 403 82.21 -6.45 -5.50
C THR A 403 83.00 -5.59 -6.48
N PHE A 404 82.58 -4.34 -6.69
CA PHE A 404 83.40 -3.33 -7.35
C PHE A 404 84.41 -2.75 -6.33
N TYR A 405 85.54 -3.45 -6.15
CA TYR A 405 86.75 -2.84 -5.59
C TYR A 405 87.51 -2.11 -6.69
N GLY A 406 87.85 -0.84 -6.40
CA GLY A 406 88.59 0.04 -7.26
C GLY A 406 89.92 -0.54 -7.71
N VAL A 407 90.09 -0.63 -9.03
CA VAL A 407 91.40 -0.76 -9.66
C VAL A 407 91.88 0.65 -9.99
N GLN A 408 92.81 1.12 -9.17
CA GLN A 408 93.64 2.29 -9.46
C GLN A 408 94.62 1.92 -10.58
N PRO A 409 94.73 2.70 -11.67
CA PRO A 409 95.61 2.36 -12.79
C PRO A 409 97.08 2.60 -12.42
N SER A 410 97.86 1.52 -12.38
CA SER A 410 99.32 1.56 -12.34
C SER A 410 99.87 1.93 -13.72
N ALA A 411 100.69 2.99 -13.76
CA ALA A 411 101.40 3.47 -14.95
C ALA A 411 102.31 2.39 -15.56
N PRO A 412 102.59 2.44 -16.88
CA PRO A 412 103.51 1.52 -17.51
C PRO A 412 104.97 1.86 -17.17
N ALA A 413 105.81 0.83 -17.05
CA ALA A 413 107.25 0.98 -17.00
C ALA A 413 107.78 1.39 -18.39
N GLN A 414 108.52 2.50 -18.45
CA GLN A 414 109.48 2.75 -19.53
C GLN A 414 110.90 2.69 -18.97
N TYR A 415 111.74 1.98 -19.73
CA TYR A 415 113.17 1.84 -19.60
C TYR A 415 113.89 3.12 -20.07
N ASP A 416 115.06 3.34 -19.47
CA ASP A 416 116.12 4.36 -19.68
C ASP A 416 115.86 5.82 -19.28
#